data_AF-A0A6M3JV02-F1
#
_entry.id   AF-A0A6M3JV02-F1
#
_cell.length_a   1.000
_cell.length_b   1.000
_cell.length_c   1.000
_cell.angle_alpha   90.00
_cell.angle_beta   90.00
_cell.angle_gamma   90.00
#
_symmetry.space_group_name_H-M   'P 1'
#
loop_
_entity.id
_entity.type
_entity.pdbx_description
1 polymer ?
#
loop_
_entity_poly.entity_id
_entity_poly.type
_entity_poly.pdbx_seq_one_letter_code
_entity_poly.pdbx_strand_id
1 'polypeptide(L)'
;MFFLKEDTAATIKLGPFVDKTDGVTYEVGMAAAMNHADTGVRISKNGGAFAARTTLTLPVYDAFGYYLVNLDATDTGTPGTLKCIFGDAAVCLPCQADFQIVHANVYDSLFAAATTDYLQVDSIQISGDATSADNLELDYDGTGYAKANSTIGTCTTNTDMRGTDSAALASVLGAAVGASISADIAAVKAQTVAIEADTNELQADDYPTSIAAVKADTAAILTDTGTTLQAELDGIQTDTEDIQSRLPAALTATGNIKADVKAVNNVTLTGDGSATPWGPA
;
A
#
# COMPACT_ATOMS: atom_id res chain seq x y z
N MET A 1 -35.74 -31.82 -41.03
CA MET A 1 -35.69 -32.10 -39.58
C MET A 1 -36.01 -30.80 -38.87
N PHE A 2 -37.08 -30.77 -38.09
CA PHE A 2 -37.42 -29.61 -37.24
C PHE A 2 -37.21 -29.98 -35.77
N PHE A 3 -36.84 -29.01 -34.95
CA PHE A 3 -36.65 -29.21 -33.51
C PHE A 3 -37.97 -28.98 -32.78
N LEU A 4 -38.29 -29.84 -31.81
CA LEU A 4 -39.39 -29.70 -30.88
C LEU A 4 -38.86 -29.73 -29.45
N LYS A 5 -39.53 -29.01 -28.56
CA LYS A 5 -39.21 -28.97 -27.13
C LYS A 5 -39.81 -30.20 -26.44
N GLU A 6 -39.01 -30.87 -25.60
CA GLU A 6 -39.46 -31.95 -24.72
C GLU A 6 -40.63 -31.51 -23.83
N ASP A 7 -41.53 -32.45 -23.49
CA ASP A 7 -42.68 -32.26 -22.59
C ASP A 7 -43.56 -31.03 -22.89
N THR A 8 -43.57 -30.58 -24.14
CA THR A 8 -44.22 -29.34 -24.57
C THR A 8 -45.11 -29.59 -25.77
N ALA A 9 -46.42 -29.30 -25.62
CA ALA A 9 -47.39 -29.44 -26.70
C ALA A 9 -46.98 -28.60 -27.94
N ALA A 10 -47.10 -29.20 -29.12
CA ALA A 10 -46.63 -28.62 -30.38
C ALA A 10 -47.61 -28.91 -31.52
N THR A 11 -47.77 -27.96 -32.45
CA THR A 11 -48.56 -28.16 -33.67
C THR A 11 -47.60 -28.35 -34.85
N ILE A 12 -47.53 -29.58 -35.39
CA ILE A 12 -46.68 -29.93 -36.52
C ILE A 12 -47.44 -29.84 -37.85
N LYS A 13 -46.72 -29.62 -38.95
CA LYS A 13 -47.26 -29.79 -40.31
C LYS A 13 -46.92 -31.19 -40.82
N LEU A 14 -47.93 -31.97 -41.19
CA LEU A 14 -47.78 -33.29 -41.82
C LEU A 14 -48.43 -33.28 -43.21
N GLY A 15 -47.68 -33.74 -44.22
CA GLY A 15 -48.06 -33.68 -45.63
C GLY A 15 -46.83 -33.50 -46.56
N PRO A 16 -47.04 -33.22 -47.85
CA PRO A 16 -48.34 -33.05 -48.49
C PRO A 16 -48.97 -34.41 -48.79
N PHE A 17 -50.23 -34.60 -48.40
CA PHE A 17 -51.00 -35.78 -48.79
C PHE A 17 -51.51 -35.64 -50.22
N VAL A 18 -51.29 -36.68 -51.01
CA VAL A 18 -51.74 -36.79 -52.41
C VAL A 18 -52.48 -38.11 -52.63
N ASP A 19 -53.43 -38.10 -53.56
CA ASP A 19 -54.27 -39.24 -53.94
C ASP A 19 -53.36 -40.40 -54.37
N LYS A 20 -53.67 -41.60 -53.87
CA LYS A 20 -52.91 -42.83 -54.15
C LYS A 20 -52.86 -43.21 -55.64
N THR A 21 -53.79 -42.70 -56.44
CA THR A 21 -54.08 -43.11 -57.82
C THR A 21 -53.19 -42.37 -58.81
N ASP A 22 -52.94 -41.08 -58.57
CA ASP A 22 -52.13 -40.23 -59.44
C ASP A 22 -50.84 -39.70 -58.76
N GLY A 23 -50.76 -39.69 -57.44
CA GLY A 23 -49.63 -39.14 -56.68
C GLY A 23 -49.43 -37.63 -56.82
N VAL A 24 -50.46 -36.90 -57.29
CA VAL A 24 -50.39 -35.47 -57.66
C VAL A 24 -51.57 -34.67 -57.09
N THR A 25 -52.79 -35.20 -57.09
CA THR A 25 -53.98 -34.50 -56.60
C THR A 25 -53.95 -34.42 -55.08
N TYR A 26 -54.08 -33.23 -54.49
CA TYR A 26 -54.04 -33.05 -53.03
C TYR A 26 -55.28 -33.62 -52.33
N GLU A 27 -55.07 -34.36 -51.25
CA GLU A 27 -56.15 -35.00 -50.51
C GLU A 27 -56.78 -34.08 -49.45
N VAL A 28 -58.10 -33.88 -49.56
CA VAL A 28 -58.88 -32.96 -48.73
C VAL A 28 -59.97 -33.71 -47.96
N GLY A 29 -60.11 -33.44 -46.65
CA GLY A 29 -61.10 -34.10 -45.78
C GLY A 29 -60.54 -35.24 -44.91
N MET A 30 -59.23 -35.43 -44.86
CA MET A 30 -58.58 -36.55 -44.16
C MET A 30 -58.59 -36.47 -42.63
N ALA A 31 -59.01 -35.33 -42.05
CA ALA A 31 -58.93 -35.04 -40.62
C ALA A 31 -59.51 -36.15 -39.72
N ALA A 32 -60.64 -36.76 -40.12
CA ALA A 32 -61.27 -37.84 -39.37
C ALA A 32 -60.45 -39.14 -39.40
N ALA A 33 -59.93 -39.53 -40.57
CA ALA A 33 -59.08 -40.72 -40.72
C ALA A 33 -57.76 -40.58 -39.96
N MET A 34 -57.17 -39.37 -39.98
CA MET A 34 -55.97 -39.03 -39.22
C MET A 34 -56.18 -39.03 -37.69
N ASN A 35 -57.42 -38.93 -37.22
CA ASN A 35 -57.79 -38.86 -35.79
C ASN A 35 -58.36 -40.18 -35.24
N HIS A 36 -57.83 -41.32 -35.68
CA HIS A 36 -58.27 -42.65 -35.24
C HIS A 36 -57.24 -43.37 -34.36
N ALA A 37 -57.69 -44.06 -33.30
CA ALA A 37 -56.82 -44.73 -32.35
C ALA A 37 -55.99 -45.87 -32.98
N ASP A 38 -56.54 -46.58 -33.96
CA ASP A 38 -55.88 -47.77 -34.56
C ASP A 38 -55.23 -47.52 -35.93
N THR A 39 -55.62 -46.43 -36.61
CA THR A 39 -55.22 -46.14 -38.01
C THR A 39 -54.88 -44.68 -38.28
N GLY A 40 -55.09 -43.78 -37.30
CA GLY A 40 -54.72 -42.36 -37.39
C GLY A 40 -53.21 -42.16 -37.29
N VAL A 41 -52.79 -40.88 -37.22
CA VAL A 41 -51.37 -40.50 -37.21
C VAL A 41 -50.59 -41.32 -36.18
N ARG A 42 -49.55 -42.00 -36.66
CA ARG A 42 -48.67 -42.82 -35.84
C ARG A 42 -47.40 -42.07 -35.53
N ILE A 43 -46.98 -42.11 -34.28
CA ILE A 43 -45.72 -41.54 -33.82
C ILE A 43 -44.82 -42.64 -33.28
N SER A 44 -43.53 -42.57 -33.63
CA SER A 44 -42.45 -43.39 -33.06
C SER A 44 -41.53 -42.44 -32.29
N LYS A 45 -41.38 -42.69 -30.99
CA LYS A 45 -40.58 -41.89 -30.04
C LYS A 45 -39.23 -42.57 -29.84
N ASN A 46 -38.15 -41.89 -30.23
CA ASN A 46 -36.76 -42.33 -30.20
C ASN A 46 -36.53 -43.79 -30.65
N GLY A 47 -37.13 -44.18 -31.78
CA GLY A 47 -37.03 -45.53 -32.34
C GLY A 47 -37.95 -46.58 -31.69
N GLY A 48 -38.79 -46.19 -30.72
CA GLY A 48 -39.83 -47.04 -30.15
C GLY A 48 -40.92 -47.43 -31.16
N ALA A 49 -41.74 -48.42 -30.81
CA ALA A 49 -42.84 -48.88 -31.66
C ALA A 49 -43.82 -47.73 -32.00
N PHE A 50 -44.38 -47.77 -33.22
CA PHE A 50 -45.39 -46.81 -33.64
C PHE A 50 -46.68 -46.95 -32.80
N ALA A 51 -47.04 -45.87 -32.12
CA ALA A 51 -48.28 -45.75 -31.36
C ALA A 51 -49.15 -44.62 -31.93
N ALA A 52 -50.43 -44.57 -31.53
CA ALA A 52 -51.21 -43.35 -31.72
C ALA A 52 -50.59 -42.19 -30.92
N ARG A 53 -50.71 -40.97 -31.44
CA ARG A 53 -50.57 -39.75 -30.64
C ARG A 53 -51.56 -39.75 -29.47
N THR A 54 -51.10 -39.31 -28.31
CA THR A 54 -51.68 -39.56 -26.98
C THR A 54 -53.05 -38.92 -26.85
N THR A 55 -53.16 -37.61 -27.06
CA THR A 55 -54.45 -36.91 -27.16
C THR A 55 -54.91 -36.83 -28.61
N LEU A 56 -56.00 -37.54 -28.96
CA LEU A 56 -56.61 -37.53 -30.28
C LEU A 56 -57.50 -36.30 -30.51
N THR A 57 -56.91 -35.22 -31.03
CA THR A 57 -57.64 -34.05 -31.56
C THR A 57 -57.61 -34.02 -33.08
N LEU A 58 -58.76 -33.77 -33.72
CA LEU A 58 -58.88 -33.64 -35.18
C LEU A 58 -57.80 -32.70 -35.76
N PRO A 59 -56.94 -33.18 -36.67
CA PRO A 59 -56.04 -32.32 -37.43
C PRO A 59 -56.80 -31.31 -38.28
N VAL A 60 -56.25 -30.10 -38.41
CA VAL A 60 -56.87 -29.01 -39.19
C VAL A 60 -56.19 -28.94 -40.56
N TYR A 61 -56.96 -28.87 -41.64
CA TYR A 61 -56.39 -28.64 -42.98
C TYR A 61 -55.77 -27.23 -43.07
N ASP A 62 -54.57 -27.13 -43.63
CA ASP A 62 -53.86 -25.87 -43.85
C ASP A 62 -53.94 -25.46 -45.32
N ALA A 63 -53.02 -25.97 -46.15
CA ALA A 63 -52.99 -25.77 -47.61
C ALA A 63 -52.15 -26.85 -48.30
N PHE A 64 -52.32 -27.04 -49.61
CA PHE A 64 -51.49 -27.92 -50.46
C PHE A 64 -51.33 -29.35 -49.91
N GLY A 65 -52.40 -29.93 -49.36
CA GLY A 65 -52.38 -31.27 -48.77
C GLY A 65 -51.68 -31.38 -47.41
N TYR A 66 -51.27 -30.27 -46.79
CA TYR A 66 -50.76 -30.28 -45.41
C TYR A 66 -51.88 -30.14 -44.38
N TYR A 67 -51.73 -30.86 -43.27
CA TYR A 67 -52.58 -30.75 -42.08
C TYR A 67 -51.74 -30.36 -40.87
N LEU A 68 -52.33 -29.52 -40.02
CA LEU A 68 -51.85 -29.17 -38.68
C LEU A 68 -52.25 -30.30 -37.73
N VAL A 69 -51.27 -31.07 -37.27
CA VAL A 69 -51.44 -32.15 -36.30
C VAL A 69 -50.93 -31.66 -34.95
N ASN A 70 -51.79 -31.67 -33.93
CA ASN A 70 -51.37 -31.34 -32.57
C ASN A 70 -50.72 -32.55 -31.91
N LEU A 71 -49.64 -32.30 -31.18
CA LEU A 71 -48.97 -33.22 -30.28
C LEU A 71 -49.09 -32.64 -28.87
N ASP A 72 -49.33 -33.47 -27.88
CA ASP A 72 -49.29 -33.04 -26.48
C ASP A 72 -47.90 -33.23 -25.85
N ALA A 73 -47.77 -32.84 -24.58
CA ALA A 73 -46.53 -32.99 -23.82
C ALA A 73 -46.03 -34.45 -23.79
N THR A 74 -46.93 -35.43 -23.64
CA THR A 74 -46.58 -36.86 -23.63
C THR A 74 -46.10 -37.32 -24.99
N ASP A 75 -46.66 -36.82 -26.09
CA ASP A 75 -46.18 -37.08 -27.46
C ASP A 75 -44.73 -36.62 -27.67
N THR A 76 -44.36 -35.49 -27.08
CA THR A 76 -43.00 -34.91 -27.09
C THR A 76 -42.10 -35.33 -25.92
N GLY A 77 -42.60 -36.13 -24.97
CA GLY A 77 -41.91 -36.46 -23.71
C GLY A 77 -40.84 -37.53 -23.82
N THR A 78 -40.05 -37.53 -24.90
CA THR A 78 -38.93 -38.46 -25.09
C THR A 78 -37.90 -37.83 -26.03
N PRO A 79 -36.74 -37.36 -25.52
CA PRO A 79 -35.66 -36.82 -26.33
C PRO A 79 -35.15 -37.83 -27.37
N GLY A 80 -34.78 -37.32 -28.54
CA GLY A 80 -34.37 -38.15 -29.67
C GLY A 80 -35.21 -37.93 -30.92
N THR A 81 -35.24 -38.92 -31.80
CA THR A 81 -36.00 -38.83 -33.06
C THR A 81 -37.50 -39.02 -32.82
N LEU A 82 -38.32 -38.14 -33.37
CA LEU A 82 -39.78 -38.32 -33.44
C LEU A 82 -40.18 -38.45 -34.90
N LYS A 83 -40.56 -39.66 -35.31
CA LYS A 83 -41.07 -39.95 -36.64
C LYS A 83 -42.60 -39.99 -36.60
N CYS A 84 -43.25 -39.07 -37.30
CA CYS A 84 -44.69 -39.04 -37.48
C CYS A 84 -45.03 -39.60 -38.88
N ILE A 85 -45.92 -40.58 -38.96
CA ILE A 85 -46.40 -41.14 -40.23
C ILE A 85 -47.93 -41.17 -40.28
N PHE A 86 -48.47 -41.02 -41.48
CA PHE A 86 -49.85 -41.40 -41.79
C PHE A 86 -49.90 -41.91 -43.23
N GLY A 87 -50.71 -42.94 -43.45
CA GLY A 87 -51.00 -43.45 -44.79
C GLY A 87 -52.26 -44.28 -44.74
N ASP A 88 -53.19 -43.96 -45.64
CA ASP A 88 -54.39 -44.75 -45.86
C ASP A 88 -54.35 -45.30 -47.28
N ALA A 89 -54.07 -46.59 -47.43
CA ALA A 89 -54.00 -47.26 -48.74
C ALA A 89 -55.32 -47.23 -49.52
N ALA A 90 -56.44 -46.85 -48.88
CA ALA A 90 -57.71 -46.60 -49.56
C ALA A 90 -57.80 -45.19 -50.17
N VAL A 91 -57.00 -44.21 -49.70
CA VAL A 91 -57.13 -42.79 -50.04
C VAL A 91 -55.80 -42.19 -50.53
N CYS A 92 -54.78 -42.08 -49.67
CA CYS A 92 -53.56 -41.32 -49.96
C CYS A 92 -52.29 -42.17 -50.10
N LEU A 93 -51.25 -41.59 -50.70
CA LEU A 93 -49.89 -42.10 -50.52
C LEU A 93 -49.41 -41.90 -49.06
N PRO A 94 -48.58 -42.80 -48.50
CA PRO A 94 -48.05 -42.62 -47.15
C PRO A 94 -47.12 -41.40 -47.06
N CYS A 95 -47.38 -40.53 -46.08
CA CYS A 95 -46.51 -39.40 -45.76
C CYS A 95 -45.83 -39.61 -44.40
N GLN A 96 -44.61 -39.10 -44.30
CA GLN A 96 -43.83 -39.08 -43.07
C GLN A 96 -43.22 -37.70 -42.83
N ALA A 97 -43.08 -37.32 -41.57
CA ALA A 97 -42.32 -36.16 -41.14
C ALA A 97 -41.43 -36.53 -39.95
N ASP A 98 -40.18 -36.06 -40.00
CA ASP A 98 -39.15 -36.35 -39.01
C ASP A 98 -38.75 -35.08 -38.24
N PHE A 99 -38.82 -35.22 -36.92
CA PHE A 99 -38.51 -34.19 -35.94
C PHE A 99 -37.43 -34.68 -34.97
N GLN A 100 -36.70 -33.75 -34.39
CA GLN A 100 -35.79 -34.01 -33.28
C GLN A 100 -36.37 -33.37 -32.03
N ILE A 101 -36.73 -34.18 -31.03
CA ILE A 101 -37.03 -33.71 -29.69
C ILE A 101 -35.69 -33.44 -29.00
N VAL A 102 -35.52 -32.23 -28.47
CA VAL A 102 -34.39 -31.82 -27.64
C VAL A 102 -34.89 -31.47 -26.24
N HIS A 103 -34.04 -31.68 -25.23
CA HIS A 103 -34.37 -31.34 -23.84
C HIS A 103 -34.81 -29.87 -23.71
N ALA A 104 -35.72 -29.60 -22.77
CA ALA A 104 -36.34 -28.29 -22.62
C ALA A 104 -35.31 -27.14 -22.51
N ASN A 105 -34.28 -27.31 -21.68
CA ASN A 105 -33.18 -26.34 -21.50
C ASN A 105 -32.37 -26.10 -22.80
N VAL A 106 -32.11 -27.15 -23.58
CA VAL A 106 -31.41 -27.06 -24.87
C VAL A 106 -32.26 -26.34 -25.91
N TYR A 107 -33.57 -26.62 -25.95
CA TYR A 107 -34.48 -25.89 -26.83
C TYR A 107 -34.50 -24.39 -26.52
N ASP A 108 -34.66 -24.04 -25.24
CA ASP A 108 -34.74 -22.64 -24.81
C ASP A 108 -33.42 -21.91 -25.10
N SER A 109 -32.28 -22.53 -24.77
CA SER A 109 -30.94 -21.95 -25.04
C SER A 109 -30.64 -21.72 -26.54
N LEU A 110 -31.34 -22.42 -27.45
CA LEU A 110 -31.15 -22.31 -28.91
C LEU A 110 -32.20 -21.44 -29.61
N PHE A 111 -33.44 -21.41 -29.09
CA PHE A 111 -34.60 -20.87 -29.80
C PHE A 111 -35.47 -19.90 -28.98
N ALA A 112 -35.32 -19.82 -27.65
CA ALA A 112 -36.03 -18.82 -26.87
C ALA A 112 -35.35 -17.44 -27.04
N ALA A 113 -36.16 -16.40 -27.17
CA ALA A 113 -35.67 -15.02 -27.29
C ALA A 113 -35.27 -14.38 -25.94
N ALA A 114 -35.09 -15.20 -24.88
CA ALA A 114 -34.79 -14.74 -23.53
C ALA A 114 -33.27 -14.73 -23.27
N THR A 115 -32.74 -13.62 -22.79
CA THR A 115 -31.29 -13.43 -22.52
C THR A 115 -30.83 -14.11 -21.21
N THR A 116 -31.48 -15.20 -20.82
CA THR A 116 -31.32 -15.87 -19.52
C THR A 116 -31.08 -17.37 -19.64
N ASP A 117 -31.43 -17.99 -20.77
CA ASP A 117 -31.30 -19.42 -20.97
C ASP A 117 -29.98 -19.72 -21.69
N TYR A 118 -28.99 -20.20 -20.92
CA TYR A 118 -27.65 -20.51 -21.40
C TYR A 118 -27.47 -22.03 -21.53
N LEU A 119 -26.79 -22.45 -22.61
CA LEU A 119 -26.40 -23.85 -22.78
C LEU A 119 -25.38 -24.23 -21.70
N GLN A 120 -25.65 -25.31 -20.97
CA GLN A 120 -24.72 -25.88 -20.00
C GLN A 120 -23.57 -26.56 -20.76
N VAL A 121 -22.32 -26.17 -20.46
CA VAL A 121 -21.12 -26.63 -21.15
C VAL A 121 -19.95 -26.76 -20.18
N ASP A 122 -19.10 -27.77 -20.42
CA ASP A 122 -17.78 -27.90 -19.81
C ASP A 122 -16.73 -27.40 -20.81
N SER A 123 -15.90 -26.43 -20.44
CA SER A 123 -14.91 -25.82 -21.33
C SER A 123 -13.57 -26.54 -21.28
N ILE A 124 -13.18 -27.19 -22.38
CA ILE A 124 -11.87 -27.86 -22.52
C ILE A 124 -10.75 -26.86 -22.89
N GLN A 125 -11.09 -25.75 -23.55
CA GLN A 125 -10.13 -24.73 -23.97
C GLN A 125 -10.73 -23.33 -23.90
N ILE A 126 -9.89 -22.34 -23.65
CA ILE A 126 -10.25 -20.93 -23.72
C ILE A 126 -9.32 -20.26 -24.74
N SER A 127 -9.90 -19.64 -25.77
CA SER A 127 -9.17 -19.07 -26.91
C SER A 127 -8.22 -20.06 -27.63
N GLY A 128 -8.53 -21.36 -27.58
CA GLY A 128 -7.71 -22.44 -28.17
C GLY A 128 -6.57 -22.95 -27.28
N ASP A 129 -6.45 -22.44 -26.06
CA ASP A 129 -5.50 -22.94 -25.06
C ASP A 129 -6.23 -23.81 -24.01
N ALA A 130 -5.78 -25.06 -23.87
CA ALA A 130 -6.28 -25.98 -22.85
C ALA A 130 -5.74 -25.63 -21.45
N THR A 131 -4.47 -25.24 -21.37
CA THR A 131 -3.83 -24.85 -20.10
C THR A 131 -4.48 -23.59 -19.52
N SER A 132 -5.03 -22.70 -20.34
CA SER A 132 -5.87 -21.59 -19.86
C SER A 132 -7.20 -22.04 -19.24
N ALA A 133 -7.81 -23.13 -19.72
CA ALA A 133 -9.01 -23.69 -19.09
C ALA A 133 -8.65 -24.39 -17.77
N ASP A 134 -7.65 -25.27 -17.79
CA ASP A 134 -7.14 -25.96 -16.60
C ASP A 134 -6.69 -24.98 -15.50
N ASN A 135 -6.03 -23.88 -15.88
CA ASN A 135 -5.61 -22.84 -14.94
C ASN A 135 -6.78 -22.07 -14.35
N LEU A 136 -7.85 -21.77 -15.11
CA LEU A 136 -9.05 -21.15 -14.54
C LEU A 136 -9.84 -22.13 -13.67
N GLU A 137 -9.84 -23.42 -13.98
CA GLU A 137 -10.38 -24.44 -13.06
C GLU A 137 -9.60 -24.37 -11.74
N LEU A 138 -8.29 -24.63 -11.74
CA LEU A 138 -7.43 -24.59 -10.55
C LEU A 138 -7.50 -23.27 -9.76
N ASP A 139 -7.63 -22.14 -10.46
CA ASP A 139 -7.68 -20.81 -9.85
C ASP A 139 -9.04 -20.49 -9.21
N TYR A 140 -10.17 -20.94 -9.79
CA TYR A 140 -11.52 -20.61 -9.31
C TYR A 140 -12.24 -21.74 -8.55
N ASP A 141 -11.83 -23.01 -8.70
CA ASP A 141 -12.56 -24.18 -8.14
C ASP A 141 -12.34 -24.42 -6.63
N GLY A 142 -11.14 -24.12 -6.13
CA GLY A 142 -10.72 -24.38 -4.75
C GLY A 142 -9.54 -25.35 -4.59
N THR A 143 -9.09 -26.04 -5.64
CA THR A 143 -8.09 -27.12 -5.57
C THR A 143 -6.65 -26.69 -5.92
N GLY A 144 -6.47 -25.55 -6.62
CA GLY A 144 -5.17 -24.91 -6.89
C GLY A 144 -4.74 -23.81 -5.90
N TYR A 145 -3.55 -23.21 -6.09
CA TYR A 145 -2.86 -22.40 -5.05
C TYR A 145 -2.99 -20.87 -5.18
N ALA A 146 -3.54 -20.27 -4.11
CA ALA A 146 -3.52 -18.86 -3.69
C ALA A 146 -4.63 -17.91 -4.23
N LYS A 147 -5.45 -17.41 -3.28
CA LYS A 147 -6.85 -17.08 -3.53
C LYS A 147 -7.41 -15.93 -2.60
N ALA A 148 -8.00 -14.81 -3.10
CA ALA A 148 -8.88 -13.79 -2.42
C ALA A 148 -10.02 -12.96 -3.21
N ASN A 149 -10.24 -13.03 -4.56
CA ASN A 149 -11.46 -12.66 -5.37
C ASN A 149 -12.17 -13.86 -6.11
N SER A 150 -11.52 -14.73 -6.91
CA SER A 150 -11.85 -16.20 -7.11
C SER A 150 -11.98 -16.97 -5.79
N THR A 151 -11.88 -16.23 -4.72
CA THR A 151 -10.56 -16.09 -4.15
C THR A 151 -9.33 -16.15 -5.21
N ILE A 152 -8.80 -15.08 -5.92
CA ILE A 152 -7.46 -14.30 -5.90
C ILE A 152 -7.59 -12.78 -5.59
N GLY A 153 -6.94 -12.19 -4.57
CA GLY A 153 -7.22 -10.80 -4.10
C GLY A 153 -6.02 -10.02 -3.54
N THR A 154 -6.12 -9.33 -2.38
CA THR A 154 -5.00 -8.49 -1.86
C THR A 154 -3.74 -9.33 -1.69
N CYS A 155 -2.70 -8.99 -2.45
CA CYS A 155 -1.43 -9.68 -2.45
C CYS A 155 -0.81 -9.67 -1.04
N THR A 156 -0.97 -10.76 -0.29
CA THR A 156 -0.49 -10.88 1.10
C THR A 156 1.02 -11.05 1.19
N THR A 157 1.62 -11.63 0.15
CA THR A 157 3.07 -11.71 -0.06
C THR A 157 3.35 -11.42 -1.53
N ASN A 158 3.70 -10.17 -1.84
CA ASN A 158 4.29 -9.88 -3.13
C ASN A 158 5.77 -10.30 -3.10
N THR A 159 6.10 -11.34 -3.85
CA THR A 159 7.47 -11.89 -3.96
C THR A 159 8.41 -10.98 -4.75
N ASP A 160 7.90 -10.07 -5.60
CA ASP A 160 8.69 -9.01 -6.25
C ASP A 160 8.98 -7.82 -5.31
N MET A 161 8.06 -7.54 -4.38
CA MET A 161 8.27 -6.58 -3.29
C MET A 161 9.19 -7.20 -2.24
N ARG A 162 10.47 -7.23 -2.57
CA ARG A 162 11.54 -7.11 -1.58
C ARG A 162 11.32 -5.81 -0.79
N GLY A 163 10.53 -5.95 0.28
CA GLY A 163 10.47 -5.14 1.51
C GLY A 163 9.68 -3.82 1.51
N THR A 164 8.34 -3.89 1.48
CA THR A 164 7.52 -2.81 2.08
C THR A 164 7.53 -2.77 3.60
N ASP A 165 7.99 -3.84 4.27
CA ASP A 165 8.19 -3.84 5.73
C ASP A 165 9.65 -3.62 6.14
N SER A 166 10.62 -3.55 5.20
CA SER A 166 12.06 -3.37 5.52
C SER A 166 13.04 -2.95 4.40
N ALA A 167 12.70 -2.89 3.11
CA ALA A 167 13.72 -2.67 2.06
C ALA A 167 14.08 -1.21 1.79
N ALA A 168 13.20 -0.25 2.07
CA ALA A 168 13.59 1.16 2.09
C ALA A 168 14.72 1.41 3.12
N LEU A 169 14.74 0.61 4.20
CA LEU A 169 15.75 0.69 5.24
C LEU A 169 17.12 0.20 4.73
N ALA A 170 17.19 -0.99 4.12
CA ALA A 170 18.46 -1.58 3.70
C ALA A 170 19.15 -0.87 2.51
N SER A 171 18.40 -0.31 1.56
CA SER A 171 18.98 0.31 0.36
C SER A 171 19.35 1.79 0.53
N VAL A 172 18.72 2.50 1.47
CA VAL A 172 18.96 3.94 1.71
C VAL A 172 19.77 4.18 2.99
N LEU A 173 19.56 3.36 4.03
CA LEU A 173 20.17 3.55 5.36
C LEU A 173 21.19 2.46 5.73
N GLY A 174 21.43 1.50 4.82
CA GLY A 174 22.38 0.41 5.01
C GLY A 174 21.85 -0.72 5.92
N ALA A 175 22.73 -1.66 6.26
CA ALA A 175 22.43 -2.68 7.27
C ALA A 175 22.60 -2.09 8.67
N ALA A 176 21.75 -2.51 9.63
CA ALA A 176 21.98 -2.24 11.04
C ALA A 176 23.32 -2.83 11.49
N VAL A 177 24.03 -2.12 12.38
CA VAL A 177 25.26 -2.59 13.00
C VAL A 177 24.94 -3.38 14.26
N GLY A 178 23.89 -2.99 14.99
CA GLY A 178 23.32 -3.72 16.11
C GLY A 178 22.07 -4.52 15.73
N ALA A 179 21.16 -4.68 16.69
CA ALA A 179 19.96 -5.51 16.53
C ALA A 179 18.90 -4.91 15.57
N SER A 180 18.90 -3.59 15.38
CA SER A 180 18.05 -2.87 14.41
C SER A 180 18.53 -1.43 14.27
N ILE A 181 18.20 -0.74 13.17
CA ILE A 181 18.52 0.69 13.01
C ILE A 181 17.85 1.54 14.12
N SER A 182 16.68 1.14 14.61
CA SER A 182 16.03 1.78 15.77
C SER A 182 16.85 1.66 17.06
N ALA A 183 17.53 0.53 17.28
CA ALA A 183 18.44 0.34 18.40
C ALA A 183 19.74 1.13 18.22
N ASP A 184 20.29 1.17 17.00
CA ASP A 184 21.49 1.94 16.68
C ASP A 184 21.24 3.46 16.87
N ILE A 185 20.09 3.97 16.41
CA ILE A 185 19.65 5.36 16.65
C ILE A 185 19.47 5.62 18.15
N ALA A 186 18.89 4.69 18.91
CA ALA A 186 18.74 4.84 20.36
C ALA A 186 20.10 4.90 21.09
N ALA A 187 21.09 4.11 20.64
CA ALA A 187 22.45 4.14 21.17
C ALA A 187 23.17 5.46 20.87
N VAL A 188 23.09 5.94 19.62
CA VAL A 188 23.63 7.27 19.24
C VAL A 188 22.97 8.38 20.05
N LYS A 189 21.64 8.33 20.22
CA LYS A 189 20.91 9.32 21.04
C LYS A 189 21.34 9.30 22.51
N ALA A 190 21.60 8.13 23.08
CA ALA A 190 22.13 8.02 24.45
C ALA A 190 23.54 8.63 24.57
N GLN A 191 24.41 8.44 23.57
CA GLN A 191 25.71 9.11 23.51
C GLN A 191 25.57 10.63 23.38
N THR A 192 24.62 11.12 22.57
CA THR A 192 24.35 12.56 22.43
C THR A 192 23.93 13.19 23.76
N VAL A 193 23.08 12.52 24.55
CA VAL A 193 22.67 13.01 25.88
C VAL A 193 23.85 13.09 26.86
N ALA A 194 24.79 12.13 26.81
CA ALA A 194 26.00 12.20 27.62
C ALA A 194 26.89 13.38 27.20
N ILE A 195 27.11 13.58 25.89
CA ILE A 195 27.88 14.71 25.35
C ILE A 195 27.23 16.05 25.72
N GLU A 196 25.91 16.16 25.68
CA GLU A 196 25.17 17.35 26.13
C GLU A 196 25.35 17.60 27.63
N ALA A 197 25.38 16.56 28.47
CA ALA A 197 25.66 16.68 29.90
C ALA A 197 27.08 17.20 30.17
N ASP A 198 28.11 16.54 29.61
CA ASP A 198 29.51 16.95 29.73
C ASP A 198 29.74 18.38 29.22
N THR A 199 29.06 18.77 28.14
CA THR A 199 29.14 20.13 27.57
C THR A 199 28.49 21.17 28.48
N ASN A 200 27.38 20.84 29.14
CA ASN A 200 26.73 21.71 30.11
C ASN A 200 27.56 21.86 31.40
N GLU A 201 28.21 20.78 31.85
CA GLU A 201 29.16 20.80 32.97
C GLU A 201 30.30 21.79 32.68
N LEU A 202 30.99 21.65 31.54
CA LEU A 202 32.05 22.59 31.12
C LEU A 202 31.62 24.06 31.05
N GLN A 203 30.32 24.35 30.86
CA GLN A 203 29.79 25.72 30.82
C GLN A 203 29.36 26.27 32.20
N ALA A 204 29.13 25.41 33.19
CA ALA A 204 28.54 25.79 34.47
C ALA A 204 29.43 25.53 35.70
N ASP A 205 30.44 24.66 35.58
CA ASP A 205 31.22 24.08 36.67
C ASP A 205 32.53 24.86 36.98
N ASP A 206 33.59 24.17 37.40
CA ASP A 206 34.81 24.73 37.99
C ASP A 206 35.59 25.66 37.05
N TYR A 207 35.47 25.50 35.73
CA TYR A 207 36.20 26.33 34.76
C TYR A 207 35.74 27.79 34.74
N PRO A 208 34.46 28.13 34.45
CA PRO A 208 33.96 29.51 34.55
C PRO A 208 34.21 30.17 35.92
N THR A 209 34.00 29.43 37.01
CA THR A 209 34.11 29.96 38.39
C THR A 209 35.57 30.22 38.77
N SER A 210 36.48 29.30 38.48
CA SER A 210 37.92 29.49 38.69
C SER A 210 38.49 30.60 37.80
N ILE A 211 38.03 30.71 36.55
CA ILE A 211 38.42 31.82 35.66
C ILE A 211 37.91 33.17 36.20
N ALA A 212 36.71 33.22 36.79
CA ALA A 212 36.19 34.43 37.42
C ALA A 212 36.99 34.82 38.67
N ALA A 213 37.37 33.86 39.51
CA ALA A 213 38.24 34.09 40.67
C ALA A 213 39.62 34.62 40.26
N VAL A 214 40.30 33.95 39.32
CA VAL A 214 41.61 34.39 38.80
C VAL A 214 41.53 35.79 38.17
N LYS A 215 40.44 36.13 37.49
CA LYS A 215 40.21 37.49 36.97
C LYS A 215 40.05 38.53 38.09
N ALA A 216 39.37 38.18 39.18
CA ALA A 216 39.23 39.06 40.34
C ALA A 216 40.58 39.29 41.04
N ASP A 217 41.34 38.22 41.29
CA ASP A 217 42.69 38.30 41.86
C ASP A 217 43.63 39.13 40.96
N THR A 218 43.58 38.91 39.65
CA THR A 218 44.34 39.69 38.67
C THR A 218 43.97 41.18 38.73
N ALA A 219 42.67 41.52 38.82
CA ALA A 219 42.23 42.90 38.96
C ALA A 219 42.67 43.55 40.28
N ALA A 220 42.68 42.79 41.39
CA ALA A 220 43.20 43.25 42.67
C ALA A 220 44.72 43.52 42.60
N ILE A 221 45.50 42.62 41.98
CA ILE A 221 46.94 42.79 41.76
C ILE A 221 47.24 44.00 40.88
N LEU A 222 46.50 44.20 39.77
CA LEU A 222 46.67 45.40 38.93
C LEU A 222 46.32 46.69 39.68
N THR A 223 45.33 46.64 40.59
CA THR A 223 44.99 47.79 41.43
C THR A 223 46.14 48.09 42.40
N ASP A 224 46.62 47.08 43.13
CA ASP A 224 47.67 47.26 44.14
C ASP A 224 49.00 47.73 43.53
N THR A 225 49.43 47.10 42.43
CA THR A 225 50.64 47.48 41.69
C THR A 225 50.52 48.83 40.97
N GLY A 226 49.32 49.19 40.51
CA GLY A 226 49.07 50.44 39.79
C GLY A 226 48.73 51.64 40.69
N THR A 227 48.32 51.43 41.95
CA THR A 227 47.95 52.52 42.87
C THR A 227 48.64 52.46 44.22
N THR A 228 48.54 51.37 44.98
CA THR A 228 49.07 51.30 46.36
C THR A 228 50.59 51.38 46.35
N LEU A 229 51.24 50.44 45.66
CA LEU A 229 52.69 50.34 45.59
C LEU A 229 53.28 51.55 44.84
N GLN A 230 52.57 52.08 43.84
CA GLN A 230 53.00 53.30 43.16
C GLN A 230 53.00 54.51 44.11
N ALA A 231 51.97 54.68 44.95
CA ALA A 231 51.93 55.77 45.92
C ALA A 231 52.99 55.63 47.02
N GLU A 232 53.30 54.42 47.47
CA GLU A 232 54.41 54.17 48.41
C GLU A 232 55.77 54.48 47.77
N LEU A 233 55.98 54.09 46.50
CA LEU A 233 57.19 54.40 45.75
C LEU A 233 57.36 55.90 45.50
N ASP A 234 56.29 56.60 45.11
CA ASP A 234 56.28 58.06 44.92
C ASP A 234 56.63 58.79 46.23
N GLY A 235 56.14 58.30 47.37
CA GLY A 235 56.50 58.80 48.71
C GLY A 235 57.98 58.60 49.05
N ILE A 236 58.51 57.38 48.86
CA ILE A 236 59.92 57.06 49.09
C ILE A 236 60.83 57.88 48.16
N GLN A 237 60.42 58.10 46.90
CA GLN A 237 61.15 58.96 45.98
C GLN A 237 61.15 60.41 46.47
N THR A 238 60.02 60.93 46.94
CA THR A 238 59.91 62.30 47.50
C THR A 238 60.85 62.49 48.70
N ASP A 239 60.86 61.55 49.65
CA ASP A 239 61.76 61.58 50.81
C ASP A 239 63.23 61.51 50.38
N THR A 240 63.54 60.71 49.36
CA THR A 240 64.90 60.59 48.80
C THR A 240 65.36 61.90 48.15
N GLU A 241 64.50 62.57 47.40
CA GLU A 241 64.77 63.86 46.77
C GLU A 241 64.98 64.99 47.80
N ASP A 242 64.18 65.03 48.88
CA ASP A 242 64.37 65.98 49.99
C ASP A 242 65.73 65.78 50.69
N ILE A 243 66.07 64.53 51.01
CA ILE A 243 67.37 64.18 51.64
C ILE A 243 68.54 64.57 50.72
N GLN A 244 68.45 64.26 49.42
CA GLN A 244 69.47 64.62 48.44
C GLN A 244 69.61 66.15 48.26
N SER A 245 68.53 66.92 48.44
CA SER A 245 68.57 68.38 48.42
C SER A 245 69.22 68.96 49.70
N ARG A 246 68.88 68.41 50.88
CA ARG A 246 69.30 68.95 52.18
C ARG A 246 70.72 68.56 52.60
N LEU A 247 71.19 67.35 52.27
CA LEU A 247 72.53 66.90 52.68
C LEU A 247 73.67 67.78 52.12
N PRO A 248 73.72 68.16 50.82
CA PRO A 248 74.75 69.06 50.30
C PRO A 248 74.76 70.43 50.99
N ALA A 249 73.58 70.95 51.34
CA ALA A 249 73.47 72.20 52.10
C ALA A 249 74.01 72.05 53.55
N ALA A 250 73.80 70.90 54.18
CA ALA A 250 74.28 70.58 55.53
C ALA A 250 75.78 70.20 55.60
N LEU A 251 76.42 69.82 54.49
CA LEU A 251 77.82 69.36 54.46
C LEU A 251 78.82 70.45 54.06
N THR A 252 80.07 70.31 54.51
CA THR A 252 81.24 71.03 54.00
C THR A 252 81.76 70.39 52.70
N ALA A 253 82.66 71.09 51.98
CA ALA A 253 83.31 70.55 50.78
C ALA A 253 84.16 69.27 51.03
N THR A 254 84.45 68.94 52.30
CA THR A 254 85.16 67.73 52.74
C THR A 254 84.24 66.64 53.30
N GLY A 255 82.91 66.84 53.24
CA GLY A 255 81.93 65.85 53.70
C GLY A 255 81.68 65.82 55.22
N ASN A 256 81.97 66.92 55.94
CA ASN A 256 81.67 67.05 57.37
C ASN A 256 80.35 67.83 57.57
N ILE A 257 79.57 67.52 58.61
CA ILE A 257 78.35 68.26 58.95
C ILE A 257 78.71 69.67 59.47
N LYS A 258 78.06 70.70 58.91
CA LYS A 258 78.08 72.07 59.43
C LYS A 258 77.34 72.11 60.77
N ALA A 259 77.96 72.65 61.82
CA ALA A 259 77.38 72.70 63.15
C ALA A 259 77.73 74.01 63.88
N ASP A 260 76.70 74.66 64.43
CA ASP A 260 76.85 75.89 65.22
C ASP A 260 76.84 75.56 66.72
N VAL A 261 77.93 75.87 67.43
CA VAL A 261 78.06 75.56 68.86
C VAL A 261 77.55 76.74 69.70
N LYS A 262 76.43 76.56 70.39
CA LYS A 262 75.80 77.63 71.21
C LYS A 262 76.46 77.85 72.58
N ALA A 263 76.96 76.78 73.20
CA ALA A 263 77.56 76.82 74.53
C ALA A 263 78.48 75.62 74.76
N VAL A 264 79.44 75.77 75.68
CA VAL A 264 80.26 74.67 76.21
C VAL A 264 80.22 74.73 77.72
N ASN A 265 79.91 73.60 78.38
CA ASN A 265 79.80 73.51 79.85
C ASN A 265 78.91 74.62 80.47
N ASN A 266 77.73 74.83 79.89
CA ASN A 266 76.76 75.89 80.19
C ASN A 266 77.24 77.36 79.98
N VAL A 267 78.46 77.60 79.48
CA VAL A 267 78.91 78.95 79.12
C VAL A 267 78.51 79.26 77.68
N THR A 268 77.76 80.35 77.48
CA THR A 268 77.33 80.81 76.15
C THR A 268 78.52 81.37 75.37
N LEU A 269 78.65 80.98 74.10
CA LEU A 269 79.68 81.48 73.20
C LEU A 269 79.15 82.68 72.42
N THR A 270 79.94 83.75 72.33
CA THR A 270 79.54 85.00 71.66
C THR A 270 80.57 85.38 70.61
N GLY A 271 80.26 85.14 69.33
CA GLY A 271 81.13 85.48 68.20
C GLY A 271 80.60 84.94 66.87
N ASP A 272 80.95 85.59 65.76
CA ASP A 272 80.46 85.24 64.40
C ASP A 272 81.35 84.24 63.64
N GLY A 273 82.40 83.73 64.29
CA GLY A 273 83.35 82.78 63.72
C GLY A 273 84.37 83.37 62.73
N SER A 274 84.29 84.66 62.39
CA SER A 274 85.09 85.29 61.32
C SER A 274 86.47 85.83 61.76
N ALA A 275 87.09 85.15 62.73
CA ALA A 275 88.36 85.46 63.41
C ALA A 275 88.31 86.54 64.51
N THR A 276 87.99 86.10 65.73
CA THR A 276 88.59 86.55 67.00
C THR A 276 88.41 85.44 68.06
N PRO A 277 89.18 85.41 69.17
CA PRO A 277 89.29 84.20 70.00
C PRO A 277 87.97 83.78 70.67
N TRP A 278 87.67 82.48 70.60
CA TRP A 278 86.57 81.87 71.36
C TRP A 278 86.91 81.93 72.85
N GLY A 279 86.18 82.75 73.61
CA GLY A 279 86.35 82.91 75.05
C GLY A 279 85.00 82.94 75.80
N PRO A 280 84.99 82.62 77.10
CA PRO A 280 83.82 82.83 77.95
C PRO A 280 83.55 84.34 78.12
N ALA A 281 82.28 84.68 78.37
CA ALA A 281 81.88 86.03 78.79
C ALA A 281 82.32 86.34 80.23
#